data_AF-A0AAD9TWM7-F1
#
_entry.id   AF-A0AAD9TWM7-F1
#
_cell.length_a   1.000
_cell.length_b   1.000
_cell.length_c   1.000
_cell.angle_alpha   90.00
_cell.angle_beta   90.00
_cell.angle_gamma   90.00
#
_symmetry.space_group_name_H-M   'P 1'
#
loop_
_entity.id
_entity.type
_entity.pdbx_description
1 polymer ?
#
loop_
_entity_poly.entity_id
_entity_poly.type
_entity_poly.pdbx_seq_one_letter_code
_entity_poly.pdbx_strand_id
1 'polypeptide(L)'
;MDWLSKKEPSSVVYVSFGSEYSPTEEEMKEMAHGLELSQVSFIWIVRFGNGDKSTVDEALPEGFQDRVGVRGLTVEGWVPQAEILRHPSIGGFVSHCG
;
A
#
# COMPACT_ATOMS: atom_id res chain seq x y z
N MET A 1 -8.64 -11.12 -1.19
CA MET A 1 -7.75 -12.00 -0.38
C MET A 1 -6.88 -12.89 -1.25
N ASP A 2 -7.36 -13.39 -2.39
CA ASP A 2 -6.62 -14.34 -3.25
C ASP A 2 -5.19 -13.93 -3.62
N TRP A 3 -4.89 -12.63 -3.72
CA TRP A 3 -3.51 -12.16 -3.91
C TRP A 3 -2.62 -12.48 -2.70
N LEU A 4 -3.10 -12.23 -1.48
CA LEU A 4 -2.38 -12.54 -0.24
C LEU A 4 -2.23 -14.05 -0.06
N SER A 5 -3.22 -14.84 -0.43
CA SER A 5 -3.18 -16.30 -0.33
C SER A 5 -2.15 -16.96 -1.26
N LYS A 6 -1.60 -16.22 -2.23
CA LYS A 6 -0.49 -16.65 -3.09
C LYS A 6 0.89 -16.26 -2.53
N LYS A 7 0.96 -15.65 -1.34
CA LYS A 7 2.19 -15.18 -0.72
C LYS A 7 2.58 -16.06 0.45
N GLU A 8 3.88 -16.25 0.62
CA GLU A 8 4.44 -17.00 1.75
C GLU A 8 4.05 -16.37 3.10
N PRO A 9 3.98 -17.17 4.19
CA PRO A 9 3.76 -16.66 5.53
C PRO A 9 4.74 -15.54 5.90
N SER A 10 4.24 -14.50 6.58
CA SER A 10 5.04 -13.36 7.05
C SER A 10 5.91 -12.67 5.98
N SER A 11 5.50 -12.67 4.70
CA SER A 11 6.27 -12.13 3.58
C SER A 11 5.75 -10.81 3.01
N VAL A 12 4.59 -10.34 3.48
CA VAL A 12 3.91 -9.15 2.97
C VAL A 12 3.89 -8.03 4.01
N VAL A 13 4.24 -6.82 3.58
CA VAL A 13 4.06 -5.59 4.37
C VAL A 13 2.71 -4.95 4.03
N TYR A 14 1.88 -4.73 5.03
CA TYR A 14 0.68 -3.90 4.91
C TYR A 14 1.06 -2.43 5.18
N VAL A 15 0.67 -1.52 4.30
CA VAL A 15 0.94 -0.08 4.43
C VAL A 15 -0.39 0.66 4.45
N SER A 16 -0.65 1.40 5.51
CA SER A 16 -1.81 2.29 5.59
C SER A 16 -1.61 3.40 6.62
N PHE A 17 -1.96 4.62 6.23
CA PHE A 17 -1.91 5.79 7.11
C PHE A 17 -3.26 6.17 7.73
N GLY A 18 -4.21 5.23 7.76
CA GLY A 18 -5.51 5.45 8.41
C GLY A 18 -6.47 6.27 7.55
N SER A 19 -7.48 6.86 8.19
CA SER A 19 -8.50 7.68 7.52
C SER A 19 -8.27 9.19 7.66
N GLU A 20 -7.47 9.59 8.65
CA GLU A 20 -7.32 11.01 9.01
C GLU A 20 -6.08 11.64 8.38
N TYR A 21 -5.06 10.83 8.07
CA TYR A 21 -3.86 11.29 7.40
C TYR A 21 -3.93 11.04 5.90
N SER A 22 -3.76 12.11 5.12
CA SER A 22 -3.56 12.04 3.67
C SER A 22 -2.14 12.50 3.38
N PRO A 23 -1.23 11.62 2.92
CA PRO A 23 0.13 12.00 2.60
C PRO A 23 0.16 13.05 1.49
N THR A 24 1.16 13.93 1.54
CA THR A 24 1.44 14.86 0.44
C THR A 24 1.93 14.12 -0.81
N GLU A 25 1.89 14.77 -1.98
CA GLU A 25 2.41 14.17 -3.22
C GLU A 25 3.90 13.77 -3.10
N GLU A 26 4.70 14.58 -2.41
CA GLU A 26 6.12 14.27 -2.16
C GLU A 26 6.27 13.02 -1.28
N GLU A 27 5.51 12.93 -0.17
CA GLU A 27 5.52 11.76 0.70
C GLU A 27 5.03 10.49 -0.01
N MET A 28 4.03 10.61 -0.89
CA MET A 28 3.55 9.52 -1.73
C MET A 28 4.68 9.01 -2.65
N LYS A 29 5.43 9.92 -3.29
CA LYS A 29 6.56 9.56 -4.15
C LYS A 29 7.68 8.89 -3.39
N GLU A 30 8.06 9.42 -2.24
CA GLU A 30 9.10 8.84 -1.39
C GLU A 30 8.68 7.47 -0.84
N MET A 31 7.41 7.31 -0.45
CA MET A 31 6.88 6.01 -0.03
C MET A 31 6.91 4.99 -1.17
N ALA A 32 6.49 5.38 -2.37
CA ALA A 32 6.56 4.54 -3.56
C ALA A 32 8.01 4.12 -3.85
N HIS A 33 8.95 5.06 -3.79
CA HIS A 33 10.36 4.79 -4.01
C HIS A 33 10.94 3.81 -2.97
N GLY A 34 10.60 4.00 -1.69
CA GLY A 34 11.02 3.10 -0.61
C GLY A 34 10.47 1.68 -0.79
N LEU A 35 9.19 1.54 -1.15
CA LEU A 35 8.58 0.23 -1.44
C LEU A 35 9.24 -0.47 -2.62
N GLU A 36 9.53 0.28 -3.68
CA GLU A 36 10.23 -0.23 -4.86
C GLU A 36 11.64 -0.74 -4.50
N LEU A 37 12.44 0.08 -3.80
CA LEU A 37 13.81 -0.26 -3.41
C LEU A 37 13.87 -1.41 -2.40
N SER A 38 12.89 -1.53 -1.51
CA SER A 38 12.87 -2.57 -0.46
C SER A 38 12.77 -4.00 -1.01
N GLN A 39 12.30 -4.16 -2.25
CA GLN A 39 12.03 -5.46 -2.90
C GLN A 39 11.04 -6.38 -2.15
N VAL A 40 10.39 -5.91 -1.08
CA VAL A 40 9.38 -6.70 -0.35
C VAL A 40 8.11 -6.87 -1.18
N SER A 41 7.29 -7.86 -0.81
CA SER A 41 5.89 -7.86 -1.24
C SER A 41 5.10 -6.93 -0.33
N PHE A 42 4.19 -6.15 -0.89
CA PHE A 42 3.41 -5.20 -0.11
C PHE A 42 1.98 -5.07 -0.62
N ILE A 43 1.09 -4.68 0.30
CA ILE A 43 -0.21 -4.11 -0.03
C ILE A 43 -0.24 -2.69 0.55
N TRP A 44 -0.51 -1.71 -0.30
CA TRP A 44 -0.57 -0.31 0.10
C TRP A 44 -1.97 0.24 -0.11
N ILE A 45 -2.61 0.62 1.00
CA ILE A 45 -3.91 1.27 1.00
C ILE A 45 -3.68 2.77 0.87
N VAL A 46 -4.03 3.32 -0.29
CA VAL A 46 -3.90 4.74 -0.60
C VAL A 46 -5.25 5.42 -0.37
N ARG A 47 -5.21 6.53 0.33
CA ARG A 47 -6.36 7.41 0.54
C ARG A 47 -5.97 8.84 0.24
N PHE A 48 -6.79 9.48 -0.55
CA PHE A 48 -6.67 10.88 -0.90
C PHE A 48 -7.48 11.74 0.06
N GLY A 49 -7.09 13.00 0.20
CA GLY A 49 -7.77 13.96 1.07
C GLY A 49 -9.19 14.26 0.58
N ASN A 50 -10.05 14.71 1.50
CA ASN A 50 -11.43 15.07 1.16
C ASN A 50 -11.45 16.15 0.06
N GLY A 51 -12.04 15.82 -1.09
CA GLY A 51 -12.16 16.71 -2.25
C GLY A 51 -11.05 16.55 -3.30
N ASP A 52 -10.02 15.76 -3.00
CA ASP A 52 -9.04 15.31 -3.98
C ASP A 52 -9.67 14.21 -4.86
N LYS A 53 -9.50 14.34 -6.18
CA LYS A 53 -10.03 13.42 -7.19
C LYS A 53 -8.93 12.65 -7.89
N SER A 54 -7.70 12.76 -7.41
CA SER A 54 -6.55 12.02 -7.92
C SER A 54 -6.80 10.53 -7.76
N THR A 55 -6.35 9.77 -8.74
CA THR A 55 -6.29 8.31 -8.68
C THR A 55 -4.94 7.85 -8.19
N VAL A 56 -4.85 6.60 -7.74
CA VAL A 56 -3.55 5.97 -7.42
C VAL A 56 -2.55 6.09 -8.56
N ASP A 57 -2.97 5.90 -9.80
CA ASP A 57 -2.07 5.93 -10.95
C ASP A 57 -1.54 7.34 -11.25
N GLU A 58 -2.31 8.39 -10.94
CA GLU A 58 -1.88 9.79 -11.07
C GLU A 58 -0.95 10.24 -9.93
N ALA A 59 -1.15 9.69 -8.73
CA ALA A 59 -0.40 10.09 -7.54
C ALA A 59 0.95 9.39 -7.38
N LEU A 60 1.16 8.28 -8.09
CA LEU A 60 2.38 7.49 -8.01
C LEU A 60 3.35 7.79 -9.17
N PRO A 61 4.66 7.55 -8.99
CA PRO A 61 5.61 7.72 -10.08
C PRO A 61 5.23 6.91 -11.32
N GLU A 62 5.36 7.50 -12.51
CA GLU A 62 5.06 6.84 -13.78
C GLU A 62 5.74 5.47 -13.87
N GLY A 63 5.00 4.43 -14.25
CA GLY A 63 5.49 3.05 -14.37
C GLY A 63 5.74 2.34 -13.04
N PHE A 64 5.36 2.92 -11.89
CA PHE A 64 5.53 2.28 -10.57
C PHE A 64 4.92 0.88 -10.52
N GLN A 65 3.69 0.71 -11.02
CA GLN A 65 3.00 -0.58 -11.04
C GLN A 65 3.76 -1.64 -11.85
N ASP A 66 4.36 -1.24 -12.98
CA ASP A 66 5.17 -2.15 -13.80
C ASP A 66 6.47 -2.57 -13.07
N ARG A 67 7.12 -1.63 -12.37
CA ARG A 67 8.37 -1.90 -11.65
C ARG A 67 8.18 -2.78 -10.42
N VAL A 68 7.07 -2.63 -9.69
CA VAL A 68 6.74 -3.51 -8.56
C VAL A 68 6.12 -4.83 -9.01
N GLY A 69 5.41 -4.81 -10.13
CA GLY A 69 4.77 -5.98 -10.75
C GLY A 69 3.94 -6.77 -9.74
N VAL A 70 4.08 -8.09 -9.76
CA VAL A 70 3.31 -9.00 -8.88
C VAL A 70 3.63 -8.88 -7.39
N ARG A 71 4.68 -8.14 -7.00
CA ARG A 71 5.07 -7.94 -5.58
C ARG A 71 4.24 -6.85 -4.91
N GLY A 72 3.77 -5.85 -5.67
CA GLY A 72 2.98 -4.75 -5.16
C GLY A 72 1.49 -4.94 -5.44
N LEU A 73 0.66 -4.50 -4.51
CA LEU A 73 -0.76 -4.28 -4.73
C LEU A 73 -1.15 -2.94 -4.10
N THR A 74 -1.48 -1.96 -4.93
CA THR A 74 -2.02 -0.69 -4.44
C THR A 74 -3.54 -0.73 -4.51
N VAL A 75 -4.21 -0.32 -3.44
CA VAL A 75 -5.68 -0.31 -3.34
C VAL A 75 -6.13 1.08 -2.93
N GLU A 76 -7.03 1.65 -3.71
CA GLU A 76 -7.64 2.93 -3.39
C GLU A 76 -8.86 2.77 -2.48
N GLY A 77 -8.98 3.64 -1.47
CA GLY A 77 -10.22 3.79 -0.70
C GLY A 77 -10.32 2.92 0.55
N TRP A 78 -11.49 2.29 0.76
CA TRP A 78 -11.76 1.50 1.97
C TRP A 78 -11.49 0.01 1.76
N VAL A 79 -10.89 -0.62 2.77
CA VAL A 79 -10.65 -2.07 2.82
C VAL A 79 -11.00 -2.63 4.20
N PRO A 80 -11.30 -3.93 4.31
CA PRO A 80 -11.47 -4.61 5.59
C PRO A 80 -10.09 -4.82 6.26
N GLN A 81 -9.49 -3.74 6.77
CA GLN A 81 -8.11 -3.72 7.31
C GLN A 81 -7.88 -4.82 8.37
N ALA A 82 -8.85 -5.02 9.28
CA ALA A 82 -8.74 -6.03 10.33
C ALA A 82 -8.65 -7.46 9.77
N GLU A 83 -9.35 -7.75 8.66
CA GLU A 83 -9.28 -9.06 8.01
C GLU A 83 -7.96 -9.24 7.27
N ILE A 84 -7.49 -8.19 6.58
CA ILE A 84 -6.20 -8.20 5.88
C ILE A 84 -5.05 -8.45 6.87
N LEU A 85 -5.00 -7.69 7.97
CA LEU A 85 -3.95 -7.82 8.99
C LEU A 85 -3.93 -9.18 9.68
N ARG A 86 -5.05 -9.90 9.72
CA ARG A 86 -5.13 -11.27 10.27
C ARG A 86 -4.62 -12.34 9.30
N HIS A 87 -4.35 -12.01 8.04
CA HIS A 87 -3.88 -12.98 7.06
C HIS A 87 -2.46 -13.47 7.41
N PRO A 88 -2.16 -14.78 7.36
CA PRO A 88 -0.86 -15.33 7.78
C PRO A 88 0.33 -14.83 6.95
N SER A 89 0.08 -14.35 5.72
CA SER A 89 1.13 -13.78 4.87
C SER A 89 1.57 -12.37 5.29
N ILE A 90 0.82 -11.67 6.15
CA ILE A 90 1.24 -10.36 6.67
C ILE A 90 2.37 -10.57 7.67
N GLY A 91 3.52 -9.94 7.40
CA GLY A 91 4.72 -9.96 8.24
C GLY A 91 5.11 -8.61 8.82
N GLY A 92 4.51 -7.51 8.33
CA GLY A 92 4.80 -6.16 8.80
C GLY A 92 3.66 -5.18 8.55
N PHE A 93 3.62 -4.10 9.33
CA PHE A 93 2.66 -3.03 9.20
C PHE A 93 3.36 -1.67 9.31
N VAL A 94 3.33 -0.88 8.23
CA VAL A 94 3.62 0.56 8.26
C VAL A 94 2.33 1.31 8.58
N SER A 95 2.25 1.88 9.78
CA SER A 95 1.04 2.46 10.35
C SER A 95 1.25 3.91 10.78
N HIS A 96 0.20 4.72 10.69
CA HIS A 96 0.10 6.03 11.35
C HIS A 96 -0.08 5.95 12.88
N CYS A 97 -0.28 4.75 13.44
CA CYS A 97 -0.42 4.51 14.88
C CYS A 97 -1.60 5.22 15.56
N GLY A 98 -2.66 5.53 14.81
CA GLY A 98 -3.95 5.96 15.36
C GLY A 98 -4.69 4.87 16.12
#